data_AF-A0A2D5IR29-F1
#
_entry.id   AF-A0A2D5IR29-F1
#
_cell.length_a   1.000
_cell.length_b   1.000
_cell.length_c   1.000
_cell.angle_alpha   90.00
_cell.angle_beta   90.00
_cell.angle_gamma   90.00
#
_symmetry.space_group_name_H-M   'P 1'
#
loop_
_entity.id
_entity.type
_entity.pdbx_description
1 polymer ?
#
loop_
_entity_poly.entity_id
_entity_poly.type
_entity_poly.pdbx_seq_one_letter_code
_entity_poly.pdbx_strand_id
1 'polypeptide(L)'
;MKRRPSIIPTTAPIVVAASIASIASFATAATADRELHRRDGAASLVVERVTAAGEGVRATVVSDGLRFEQVVPWDRVASIDPDEAGRLEVGIERGIEKGTLVWRGRSRMNRGDAVLAQSAFDSAFEAGIQPGSELGSIAIEGLVRAAIAAGDGSRVLGEAMLVSEFPAGVVEPSRFPRGERLVDPVTGLVISVPPVAEDGDRSRMLEWFRRVPAPDARASLRRSLFARLVDGSGPPEESGANLADGERFLFRLTELDAEDPARRERTRRALLAAAADAPVWRNAWIRFFAGRGTLARETDPELRMRGVLDLIHVIALESSAPPVLRRASLRLAVETLRDLGRSESAAVLESILIAERADDALPENLP
;
A
#
# COMPACT_ATOMS: atom_id res chain seq x y z
N MET A 1 -18.58 -73.74 -16.86
CA MET A 1 -19.67 -73.93 -17.84
C MET A 1 -21.02 -73.90 -17.13
N LYS A 2 -21.82 -72.85 -17.33
CA LYS A 2 -23.27 -72.89 -17.60
C LYS A 2 -23.79 -71.46 -17.78
N ARG A 3 -24.58 -71.30 -18.84
CA ARG A 3 -24.98 -70.03 -19.49
C ARG A 3 -26.10 -69.31 -18.72
N ARG A 4 -26.19 -68.01 -19.00
CA ARG A 4 -27.23 -67.02 -18.63
C ARG A 4 -28.68 -67.52 -18.90
N PRO A 5 -29.69 -66.82 -18.36
CA PRO A 5 -30.33 -65.85 -19.24
C PRO A 5 -30.59 -64.47 -18.60
N SER A 6 -30.57 -63.49 -19.50
CA SER A 6 -30.96 -62.09 -19.33
C SER A 6 -32.48 -61.99 -19.31
N ILE A 7 -33.02 -61.17 -18.41
CA ILE A 7 -34.43 -60.76 -18.42
C ILE A 7 -34.45 -59.24 -18.50
N ILE A 8 -34.97 -58.74 -19.62
CA ILE A 8 -35.33 -57.36 -19.90
C ILE A 8 -36.72 -57.13 -19.29
N PRO A 9 -36.94 -56.12 -18.43
CA PRO A 9 -38.29 -55.68 -18.13
C PRO A 9 -38.71 -54.56 -19.08
N THR A 10 -39.78 -54.90 -19.81
CA THR A 10 -40.59 -54.10 -20.72
C THR A 10 -41.20 -52.89 -20.01
N THR A 11 -41.04 -51.72 -20.59
CA THR A 11 -41.72 -50.47 -20.25
C THR A 11 -43.22 -50.56 -20.57
N ALA A 12 -44.07 -50.32 -19.58
CA ALA A 12 -45.49 -50.02 -19.77
C ALA A 12 -45.71 -48.51 -19.58
N PRO A 13 -46.44 -47.83 -20.47
CA PRO A 13 -46.76 -46.41 -20.31
C PRO A 13 -47.86 -46.24 -19.25
N ILE A 14 -47.54 -45.55 -18.16
CA ILE A 14 -48.54 -45.05 -17.23
C ILE A 14 -49.17 -43.81 -17.87
N VAL A 15 -50.43 -43.94 -18.27
CA VAL A 15 -51.32 -42.83 -18.61
C VAL A 15 -51.66 -42.11 -17.31
N VAL A 16 -51.00 -40.98 -17.04
CA VAL A 16 -51.46 -40.04 -16.01
C VAL A 16 -52.23 -38.93 -16.71
N ALA A 17 -53.50 -38.85 -16.33
CA ALA A 17 -54.48 -37.91 -16.85
C ALA A 17 -53.98 -36.46 -16.77
N ALA A 18 -54.20 -35.72 -17.86
CA ALA A 18 -54.03 -34.29 -17.92
C ALA A 18 -55.08 -33.61 -17.04
N SER A 19 -54.69 -33.24 -15.82
CA SER A 19 -55.39 -32.22 -15.05
C SER A 19 -55.03 -30.86 -15.64
N ILE A 20 -55.90 -30.35 -16.51
CA ILE A 20 -55.92 -28.94 -16.92
C ILE A 20 -56.37 -28.16 -15.69
N ALA A 21 -55.44 -27.91 -14.76
CA ALA A 21 -55.58 -26.86 -13.79
C ALA A 21 -55.34 -25.54 -14.54
N SER A 22 -56.36 -24.70 -14.59
CA SER A 22 -56.25 -23.31 -15.02
C SER A 22 -55.04 -22.68 -14.33
N ILE A 23 -53.96 -22.47 -15.08
CA ILE A 23 -52.87 -21.59 -14.65
C ILE A 23 -53.52 -20.21 -14.63
N ALA A 24 -53.97 -19.80 -13.44
CA ALA A 24 -54.05 -18.40 -13.14
C ALA A 24 -52.63 -17.88 -13.41
N SER A 25 -52.48 -17.09 -14.47
CA SER A 25 -51.30 -16.24 -14.64
C SER A 25 -51.19 -15.43 -13.35
N PHE A 26 -50.36 -15.90 -12.43
CA PHE A 26 -49.60 -14.97 -11.62
C PHE A 26 -48.77 -14.22 -12.65
N ALA A 27 -49.29 -13.08 -13.07
CA ALA A 27 -48.43 -12.00 -13.49
C ALA A 27 -47.52 -11.78 -12.27
N THR A 28 -46.36 -12.44 -12.26
CA THR A 28 -45.18 -11.86 -11.67
C THR A 28 -45.12 -10.50 -12.31
N ALA A 29 -45.50 -9.48 -11.54
CA ALA A 29 -45.22 -8.11 -11.91
C ALA A 29 -43.78 -8.13 -12.41
N ALA A 30 -43.57 -7.78 -13.67
CA ALA A 30 -42.25 -7.56 -14.19
C ALA A 30 -41.71 -6.41 -13.35
N THR A 31 -41.03 -6.75 -12.25
CA THR A 31 -40.17 -5.82 -11.52
C THR A 31 -39.32 -5.20 -12.60
N ALA A 32 -39.49 -3.89 -12.81
CA ALA A 32 -38.66 -3.18 -13.78
C ALA A 32 -37.21 -3.59 -13.52
N ASP A 33 -36.55 -4.16 -14.53
CA ASP A 33 -35.20 -4.68 -14.39
C ASP A 33 -34.31 -3.52 -13.92
N ARG A 34 -33.96 -3.50 -12.63
CA ARG A 34 -33.08 -2.47 -12.06
C ARG A 34 -31.67 -2.77 -12.53
N GLU A 35 -30.92 -1.76 -12.92
CA GLU A 35 -29.52 -1.95 -13.29
C GLU A 35 -28.56 -1.44 -12.21
N LEU A 36 -27.50 -2.21 -11.98
CA LEU A 36 -26.29 -1.78 -11.30
C LEU A 36 -25.26 -1.41 -12.37
N HIS A 37 -24.99 -0.12 -12.48
CA HIS A 37 -24.02 0.43 -13.43
C HIS A 37 -22.61 0.33 -12.86
N ARG A 38 -21.64 -0.05 -13.68
CA ARG A 38 -20.27 -0.31 -13.24
C ARG A 38 -19.29 0.68 -13.86
N ARG A 39 -18.30 1.10 -13.07
CA ARG A 39 -17.24 2.04 -13.49
C ARG A 39 -15.90 1.36 -13.82
N ASP A 40 -15.83 0.04 -13.76
CA ASP A 40 -14.65 -0.76 -14.11
C ASP A 40 -14.63 -1.18 -15.59
N GLY A 41 -15.54 -0.63 -16.41
CA GLY A 41 -15.64 -0.90 -17.84
C GLY A 41 -16.39 -2.20 -18.19
N ALA A 42 -16.84 -2.95 -17.19
CA ALA A 42 -17.70 -4.11 -17.41
C ALA A 42 -19.17 -3.70 -17.64
N ALA A 43 -19.95 -4.60 -18.25
CA ALA A 43 -21.37 -4.36 -18.49
C ALA A 43 -22.15 -4.18 -17.18
N SER A 44 -23.21 -3.37 -17.23
CA SER A 44 -24.18 -3.23 -16.15
C SER A 44 -24.80 -4.60 -15.82
N LEU A 45 -25.17 -4.76 -14.56
CA LEU A 45 -25.80 -5.99 -14.06
C LEU A 45 -27.29 -5.73 -13.85
N VAL A 46 -28.15 -6.61 -14.36
CA VAL A 46 -29.57 -6.61 -14.00
C VAL A 46 -29.70 -7.21 -12.60
N VAL A 47 -30.30 -6.45 -11.68
CA VAL A 47 -30.40 -6.79 -10.26
C VAL A 47 -31.83 -6.78 -9.78
N GLU A 48 -32.20 -7.80 -9.00
CA GLU A 48 -33.53 -7.87 -8.38
C GLU A 48 -33.53 -7.21 -7.00
N ARG A 49 -32.46 -7.42 -6.24
CA ARG A 49 -32.29 -6.93 -4.87
C ARG A 49 -30.87 -6.46 -4.68
N VAL A 50 -30.71 -5.35 -3.97
CA VAL A 50 -29.39 -4.89 -3.53
C VAL A 50 -29.40 -4.58 -2.03
N THR A 51 -28.27 -4.82 -1.39
CA THR A 51 -28.05 -4.45 0.02
C THR A 51 -26.65 -3.89 0.17
N ALA A 52 -26.52 -2.85 0.98
CA ALA A 52 -25.22 -2.30 1.33
C ALA A 52 -24.47 -3.28 2.25
N ALA A 53 -23.26 -3.66 1.85
CA ALA A 53 -22.32 -4.44 2.65
C ALA A 53 -21.04 -3.63 2.93
N GLY A 54 -20.21 -4.12 3.85
CA GLY A 54 -18.95 -3.47 4.20
C GLY A 54 -17.99 -3.37 3.02
N GLU A 55 -17.81 -4.47 2.28
CA GLU A 55 -16.95 -4.53 1.11
C GLU A 55 -17.54 -3.94 -0.18
N GLY A 56 -18.87 -3.82 -0.29
CA GLY A 56 -19.52 -3.45 -1.54
C GLY A 56 -21.03 -3.51 -1.52
N VAL A 57 -21.62 -3.63 -2.69
CA VAL A 57 -23.05 -3.90 -2.88
C VAL A 57 -23.22 -5.40 -3.04
N ARG A 58 -24.00 -6.03 -2.15
CA ARG A 58 -24.47 -7.40 -2.36
C ARG A 58 -25.74 -7.35 -3.19
N ALA A 59 -25.68 -7.94 -4.38
CA ALA A 59 -26.72 -7.92 -5.38
C ALA A 59 -27.17 -9.34 -5.75
N THR A 60 -28.48 -9.54 -5.85
CA THR A 60 -29.06 -10.70 -6.52
C THR A 60 -29.11 -10.40 -8.02
N VAL A 61 -28.14 -10.94 -8.76
CA VAL A 61 -27.99 -10.71 -10.20
C VAL A 61 -28.86 -11.70 -10.98
N VAL A 62 -29.56 -11.19 -12.00
CA VAL A 62 -30.37 -11.98 -12.93
C VAL A 62 -29.65 -12.07 -14.26
N SER A 63 -29.34 -13.29 -14.71
CA SER A 63 -28.67 -13.54 -15.99
C SER A 63 -29.21 -14.84 -16.58
N ASP A 64 -29.69 -14.79 -17.83
CA ASP A 64 -30.26 -15.94 -18.56
C ASP A 64 -31.35 -16.70 -17.77
N GLY A 65 -32.16 -15.97 -16.99
CA GLY A 65 -33.21 -16.52 -16.14
C GLY A 65 -32.73 -17.17 -14.83
N LEU A 66 -31.41 -17.21 -14.60
CA LEU A 66 -30.79 -17.67 -13.37
C LEU A 66 -30.56 -16.51 -12.40
N ARG A 67 -30.67 -16.80 -11.11
CA ARG A 67 -30.39 -15.86 -10.01
C ARG A 67 -29.17 -16.32 -9.25
N PHE A 68 -28.23 -15.42 -9.02
CA PHE A 68 -27.09 -15.69 -8.14
C PHE A 68 -26.71 -14.44 -7.35
N GLU A 69 -26.15 -14.67 -6.17
CA GLU A 69 -25.63 -13.60 -5.32
C GLU A 69 -24.22 -13.21 -5.76
N GLN A 70 -24.00 -11.90 -5.91
CA GLN A 70 -22.70 -11.34 -6.23
C GLN A 70 -22.43 -10.11 -5.35
N VAL A 71 -21.19 -9.95 -4.91
CA VAL A 71 -20.73 -8.71 -4.28
C VAL A 71 -19.94 -7.89 -5.29
N VAL A 72 -20.39 -6.65 -5.53
CA VAL A 72 -19.69 -5.68 -6.37
C VAL A 72 -19.01 -4.64 -5.47
N PRO A 73 -17.65 -4.55 -5.46
CA PRO A 73 -16.92 -3.61 -4.62
C PRO A 73 -17.35 -2.15 -4.82
N TRP A 74 -17.36 -1.37 -3.74
CA TRP A 74 -17.81 0.04 -3.79
C TRP A 74 -17.03 0.90 -4.81
N ASP A 75 -15.73 0.65 -4.99
CA ASP A 75 -14.90 1.38 -5.95
C ASP A 75 -15.20 1.02 -7.42
N ARG A 76 -16.12 0.07 -7.67
CA ARG A 76 -16.55 -0.40 -9.00
C ARG A 76 -18.01 -0.12 -9.32
N VAL A 77 -18.83 0.26 -8.35
CA VAL A 77 -20.25 0.61 -8.55
C VAL A 77 -20.35 2.07 -8.99
N ALA A 78 -20.86 2.37 -10.17
CA ALA A 78 -21.07 3.74 -10.67
C ALA A 78 -22.37 4.36 -10.10
N SER A 79 -23.48 3.65 -10.27
CA SER A 79 -24.81 3.99 -9.81
C SER A 79 -25.66 2.72 -9.74
N ILE A 80 -26.82 2.80 -9.09
CA ILE A 80 -27.84 1.75 -9.08
C ILE A 80 -29.16 2.43 -9.37
N ASP A 81 -29.98 1.84 -10.24
CA ASP A 81 -31.31 2.35 -10.50
C ASP A 81 -32.19 2.24 -9.24
N PRO A 82 -33.01 3.26 -8.93
CA PRO A 82 -33.89 3.21 -7.78
C PRO A 82 -34.95 2.11 -7.91
N ASP A 83 -35.56 1.74 -6.79
CA ASP A 83 -36.73 0.85 -6.77
C ASP A 83 -37.94 1.49 -7.49
N GLU A 84 -39.04 0.75 -7.63
CA GLU A 84 -40.28 1.23 -8.25
C GLU A 84 -40.85 2.49 -7.58
N ALA A 85 -40.48 2.74 -6.31
CA ALA A 85 -40.87 3.93 -5.56
C ALA A 85 -39.86 5.09 -5.69
N GLY A 86 -38.84 4.94 -6.54
CA GLY A 86 -37.82 5.97 -6.77
C GLY A 86 -36.76 6.06 -5.66
N ARG A 87 -36.59 5.02 -4.83
CA ARG A 87 -35.71 5.03 -3.66
C ARG A 87 -34.55 4.05 -3.79
N LEU A 88 -33.44 4.39 -3.14
CA LEU A 88 -32.33 3.47 -2.94
C LEU A 88 -32.38 2.86 -1.54
N GLU A 89 -31.87 1.63 -1.42
CA GLU A 89 -31.72 0.97 -0.14
C GLU A 89 -30.76 1.74 0.78
N VAL A 90 -31.04 1.66 2.08
CA VAL A 90 -30.28 2.40 3.10
C VAL A 90 -28.79 2.09 3.00
N GLY A 91 -27.97 3.14 2.95
CA GLY A 91 -26.52 3.06 2.90
C GLY A 91 -25.92 2.89 1.49
N ILE A 92 -26.72 2.62 0.45
CA ILE A 92 -26.25 2.52 -0.94
C ILE A 92 -25.63 3.83 -1.41
N GLU A 93 -26.34 4.95 -1.23
CA GLU A 93 -25.87 6.27 -1.66
C GLU A 93 -24.52 6.63 -1.02
N ARG A 94 -24.42 6.50 0.30
CA ARG A 94 -23.16 6.75 1.04
C ARG A 94 -22.03 5.82 0.61
N GLY A 95 -22.33 4.56 0.28
CA GLY A 95 -21.36 3.61 -0.24
C GLY A 95 -20.83 4.02 -1.61
N ILE A 96 -21.72 4.44 -2.51
CA ILE A 96 -21.36 4.95 -3.85
C ILE A 96 -20.51 6.23 -3.74
N GLU A 97 -20.84 7.14 -2.83
CA GLU A 97 -20.05 8.35 -2.58
C GLU A 97 -18.62 8.00 -2.15
N LYS A 98 -18.47 7.13 -1.15
CA LYS A 98 -17.14 6.68 -0.67
C LYS A 98 -16.36 5.95 -1.77
N GLY A 99 -17.02 5.04 -2.49
CA GLY A 99 -16.42 4.34 -3.64
C GLY A 99 -15.96 5.29 -4.73
N THR A 100 -16.69 6.40 -4.93
CA THR A 100 -16.34 7.43 -5.91
C THR A 100 -15.06 8.17 -5.57
N LEU A 101 -14.80 8.47 -4.29
CA LEU A 101 -13.56 9.12 -3.87
C LEU A 101 -12.34 8.25 -4.18
N VAL A 102 -12.41 6.95 -3.83
CA VAL A 102 -11.34 5.99 -4.10
C VAL A 102 -11.14 5.77 -5.61
N TRP A 103 -12.23 5.64 -6.38
CA TRP A 103 -12.15 5.52 -7.83
C TRP A 103 -11.55 6.77 -8.49
N ARG A 104 -11.86 7.98 -8.02
CA ARG A 104 -11.25 9.22 -8.51
C ARG A 104 -9.74 9.23 -8.26
N GLY A 105 -9.31 8.83 -7.07
CA GLY A 105 -7.89 8.69 -6.74
C GLY A 105 -7.17 7.72 -7.67
N ARG A 106 -7.74 6.53 -7.87
CA ARG A 106 -7.21 5.52 -8.81
C ARG A 106 -7.15 6.03 -10.24
N SER A 107 -8.21 6.67 -10.72
CA SER A 107 -8.27 7.19 -12.09
C SER A 107 -7.23 8.29 -12.33
N ARG A 108 -6.97 9.13 -11.32
CA ARG A 108 -5.91 10.15 -11.36
C ARG A 108 -4.52 9.53 -11.36
N MET A 109 -4.27 8.52 -10.52
CA MET A 109 -3.02 7.75 -10.56
C MET A 109 -2.75 7.16 -11.94
N ASN A 110 -3.78 6.59 -12.58
CA ASN A 110 -3.65 5.99 -13.91
C ASN A 110 -3.29 7.01 -15.01
N ARG A 111 -3.53 8.30 -14.78
CA ARG A 111 -3.17 9.40 -15.69
C ARG A 111 -1.85 10.09 -15.33
N GLY A 112 -1.19 9.66 -14.25
CA GLY A 112 0.04 10.30 -13.74
C GLY A 112 -0.21 11.52 -12.85
N ASP A 113 -1.46 11.80 -12.47
CA ASP A 113 -1.82 12.96 -11.63
C ASP A 113 -1.62 12.65 -10.12
N ALA A 114 -0.38 12.42 -9.68
CA ALA A 114 -0.08 11.95 -8.31
C ALA A 114 -0.63 12.89 -7.21
N VAL A 115 -0.44 14.21 -7.36
CA VAL A 115 -0.91 15.21 -6.38
C VAL A 115 -2.44 15.21 -6.24
N LEU A 116 -3.16 15.17 -7.37
CA LEU A 116 -4.62 15.12 -7.35
C LEU A 116 -5.11 13.76 -6.85
N ALA A 117 -4.38 12.68 -7.12
CA ALA A 117 -4.72 11.36 -6.60
C ALA A 117 -4.61 11.33 -5.07
N GLN A 118 -3.53 11.87 -4.51
CA GLN A 118 -3.33 11.98 -3.06
C GLN A 118 -4.48 12.72 -2.39
N SER A 119 -4.84 13.91 -2.90
CA SER A 119 -5.98 14.67 -2.40
C SER A 119 -7.30 13.89 -2.43
N ALA A 120 -7.54 13.07 -3.47
CA ALA A 120 -8.74 12.23 -3.52
C ALA A 120 -8.75 11.13 -2.44
N PHE A 121 -7.60 10.53 -2.14
CA PHE A 121 -7.49 9.52 -1.07
C PHE A 121 -7.63 10.14 0.32
N ASP A 122 -7.06 11.33 0.55
CA ASP A 122 -7.25 12.07 1.80
C ASP A 122 -8.73 12.39 2.04
N SER A 123 -9.44 12.91 1.02
CA SER A 123 -10.89 13.14 1.10
C SER A 123 -11.69 11.86 1.36
N ALA A 124 -11.18 10.71 0.91
CA ALA A 124 -11.81 9.42 1.17
C ALA A 124 -11.79 9.07 2.68
N PHE A 125 -10.70 9.37 3.38
CA PHE A 125 -10.62 9.22 4.84
C PHE A 125 -11.45 10.26 5.58
N GLU A 126 -11.49 11.50 5.11
CA GLU A 126 -12.36 12.56 5.67
C GLU A 126 -13.84 12.19 5.57
N ALA A 127 -14.24 11.51 4.49
CA ALA A 127 -15.60 10.95 4.32
C ALA A 127 -15.90 9.73 5.23
N GLY A 128 -14.94 9.32 6.07
CA GLY A 128 -15.09 8.27 7.05
C GLY A 128 -14.92 6.85 6.48
N ILE A 129 -14.09 6.68 5.45
CA ILE A 129 -13.58 5.35 5.08
C ILE A 129 -12.65 4.85 6.18
N GLN A 130 -12.85 3.60 6.61
CA GLN A 130 -12.10 3.00 7.70
C GLN A 130 -10.82 2.31 7.17
N PRO A 131 -9.63 2.60 7.72
CA PRO A 131 -8.36 1.97 7.34
C PRO A 131 -8.33 0.45 7.25
N GLY A 132 -9.10 -0.26 8.09
CA GLY A 132 -9.17 -1.72 8.10
C GLY A 132 -10.23 -2.33 7.18
N SER A 133 -10.98 -1.52 6.42
CA SER A 133 -11.94 -2.02 5.42
C SER A 133 -11.25 -2.33 4.09
N GLU A 134 -11.87 -3.13 3.22
CA GLU A 134 -11.35 -3.38 1.86
C GLU A 134 -11.14 -2.06 1.10
N LEU A 135 -12.15 -1.18 1.12
CA LEU A 135 -12.08 0.13 0.48
C LEU A 135 -10.99 1.02 1.10
N GLY A 136 -10.80 0.93 2.43
CA GLY A 136 -9.72 1.62 3.13
C GLY A 136 -8.34 1.10 2.76
N SER A 137 -8.19 -0.20 2.55
CA SER A 137 -6.92 -0.82 2.13
C SER A 137 -6.51 -0.34 0.74
N ILE A 138 -7.48 -0.24 -0.18
CA ILE A 138 -7.27 0.33 -1.52
C ILE A 138 -6.87 1.82 -1.42
N ALA A 139 -7.54 2.58 -0.55
CA ALA A 139 -7.24 3.99 -0.34
C ALA A 139 -5.85 4.21 0.26
N ILE A 140 -5.43 3.38 1.23
CA ILE A 140 -4.08 3.43 1.83
C ILE A 140 -3.00 3.10 0.79
N GLU A 141 -3.15 2.01 0.03
CA GLU A 141 -2.20 1.68 -1.04
C GLU A 141 -2.10 2.83 -2.05
N GLY A 142 -3.24 3.39 -2.45
CA GLY A 142 -3.30 4.53 -3.35
C GLY A 142 -2.59 5.78 -2.82
N LEU A 143 -2.82 6.10 -1.54
CA LEU A 143 -2.16 7.22 -0.87
C LEU A 143 -0.64 7.04 -0.85
N VAL A 144 -0.17 5.84 -0.50
CA VAL A 144 1.26 5.52 -0.46
C VAL A 144 1.88 5.62 -1.86
N ARG A 145 1.24 5.04 -2.89
CA ARG A 145 1.72 5.13 -4.27
C ARG A 145 1.73 6.56 -4.80
N ALA A 146 0.70 7.34 -4.51
CA ALA A 146 0.62 8.74 -4.88
C ALA A 146 1.73 9.56 -4.25
N ALA A 147 1.98 9.37 -2.94
CA ALA A 147 3.06 10.06 -2.24
C ALA A 147 4.44 9.67 -2.77
N ILE A 148 4.68 8.39 -3.08
CA ILE A 148 5.94 7.96 -3.71
C ILE A 148 6.12 8.61 -5.08
N ALA A 149 5.08 8.60 -5.93
CA ALA A 149 5.12 9.21 -7.25
C ALA A 149 5.32 10.74 -7.20
N ALA A 150 4.90 11.39 -6.11
CA ALA A 150 5.12 12.82 -5.87
C ALA A 150 6.45 13.13 -5.15
N GLY A 151 7.31 12.14 -4.88
CA GLY A 151 8.56 12.35 -4.13
C GLY A 151 8.38 12.58 -2.61
N ASP A 152 7.17 12.42 -2.09
CA ASP A 152 6.73 12.76 -0.74
C ASP A 152 6.57 11.54 0.18
N GLY A 153 7.37 10.49 -0.04
CA GLY A 153 7.29 9.23 0.69
C GLY A 153 7.40 9.34 2.23
N SER A 154 8.09 10.37 2.76
CA SER A 154 8.19 10.61 4.20
C SER A 154 6.85 10.94 4.86
N ARG A 155 5.86 11.42 4.10
CA ARG A 155 4.56 11.84 4.62
C ARG A 155 3.60 10.68 4.88
N VAL A 156 3.95 9.49 4.40
CA VAL A 156 3.09 8.28 4.42
C VAL A 156 3.74 7.11 5.16
N LEU A 157 4.67 7.38 6.08
CA LEU A 157 5.40 6.35 6.83
C LEU A 157 4.45 5.38 7.58
N GLY A 158 3.41 5.92 8.22
CA GLY A 158 2.43 5.12 8.97
C GLY A 158 1.61 4.24 8.04
N GLU A 159 1.08 4.83 6.98
CA GLU A 159 0.28 4.19 5.95
C GLU A 159 1.08 3.10 5.20
N ALA A 160 2.36 3.35 4.90
CA ALA A 160 3.25 2.38 4.27
C ALA A 160 3.43 1.11 5.12
N MET A 161 3.54 1.24 6.45
CA MET A 161 3.56 0.05 7.31
C MET A 161 2.24 -0.71 7.26
N LEU A 162 1.09 -0.03 7.21
CA LEU A 162 -0.22 -0.69 7.07
C LEU A 162 -0.34 -1.48 5.78
N VAL A 163 0.19 -0.96 4.65
CA VAL A 163 0.21 -1.72 3.38
C VAL A 163 0.91 -3.07 3.54
N SER A 164 2.00 -3.11 4.32
CA SER A 164 2.75 -4.35 4.56
C SER A 164 2.07 -5.36 5.51
N GLU A 165 0.96 -4.95 6.10
CA GLU A 165 0.22 -5.70 7.11
C GLU A 165 -1.15 -6.17 6.60
N PHE A 166 -1.55 -5.76 5.39
CA PHE A 166 -2.80 -6.22 4.80
C PHE A 166 -2.80 -7.74 4.57
N PRO A 167 -3.89 -8.45 4.90
CA PRO A 167 -3.98 -9.88 4.65
C PRO A 167 -3.82 -10.20 3.16
N ALA A 168 -3.14 -11.30 2.86
CA ALA A 168 -3.05 -11.83 1.51
C ALA A 168 -4.47 -12.05 0.95
N GLY A 169 -4.74 -11.52 -0.25
CA GLY A 169 -6.05 -11.61 -0.91
C GLY A 169 -7.03 -10.46 -0.65
N VAL A 170 -6.80 -9.58 0.33
CA VAL A 170 -7.62 -8.36 0.51
C VAL A 170 -7.31 -7.32 -0.58
N VAL A 171 -6.08 -7.34 -1.10
CA VAL A 171 -5.56 -6.37 -2.06
C VAL A 171 -5.04 -7.04 -3.32
N GLU A 172 -5.14 -8.36 -3.46
CA GLU A 172 -4.69 -9.07 -4.66
C GLU A 172 -5.83 -9.46 -5.61
N PRO A 173 -5.70 -9.19 -6.92
CA PRO A 173 -4.66 -8.37 -7.54
C PRO A 173 -4.83 -6.88 -7.21
N SER A 174 -3.71 -6.16 -7.06
CA SER A 174 -3.69 -4.72 -6.75
C SER A 174 -4.66 -3.97 -7.67
N ARG A 175 -5.39 -3.02 -7.09
CA ARG A 175 -6.36 -2.18 -7.81
C ARG A 175 -5.69 -1.07 -8.63
N PHE A 176 -4.36 -0.97 -8.56
CA PHE A 176 -3.54 -0.02 -9.30
C PHE A 176 -2.83 -0.75 -10.45
N PRO A 177 -3.01 -0.33 -11.71
CA PRO A 177 -2.40 -0.98 -12.85
C PRO A 177 -0.87 -0.94 -12.74
N ARG A 178 -0.25 -2.10 -13.02
CA ARG A 178 1.18 -2.40 -13.11
C ARG A 178 2.13 -1.25 -12.76
N GLY A 179 2.72 -1.35 -11.57
CA GLY A 179 3.94 -0.66 -11.18
C GLY A 179 4.88 -1.65 -10.49
N GLU A 180 6.05 -1.18 -10.07
CA GLU A 180 6.94 -1.97 -9.23
C GLU A 180 6.21 -2.49 -7.98
N ARG A 181 6.64 -3.66 -7.49
CA ARG A 181 6.09 -4.22 -6.25
C ARG A 181 6.35 -3.22 -5.14
N LEU A 182 5.26 -2.72 -4.53
CA LEU A 182 5.35 -1.75 -3.46
C LEU A 182 5.99 -2.38 -2.21
N VAL A 183 5.63 -3.62 -1.91
CA VAL A 183 6.15 -4.42 -0.80
C VAL A 183 7.11 -5.48 -1.33
N ASP A 184 8.32 -5.52 -0.77
CA ASP A 184 9.27 -6.59 -1.04
C ASP A 184 8.78 -7.91 -0.43
N PRO A 185 8.63 -8.99 -1.20
CA PRO A 185 8.03 -10.24 -0.71
C PRO A 185 8.89 -10.96 0.33
N VAL A 186 10.20 -10.68 0.37
CA VAL A 186 11.13 -11.32 1.32
C VAL A 186 11.06 -10.62 2.68
N THR A 187 11.17 -9.29 2.69
CA THR A 187 11.21 -8.51 3.92
C THR A 187 9.83 -8.08 4.41
N GLY A 188 8.84 -8.01 3.53
CA GLY A 188 7.54 -7.41 3.85
C GLY A 188 7.67 -5.90 4.11
N LEU A 189 8.65 -5.21 3.51
CA LEU A 189 8.84 -3.77 3.68
C LEU A 189 8.41 -3.02 2.42
N VAL A 190 7.91 -1.80 2.60
CA VAL A 190 7.66 -0.88 1.49
C VAL A 190 8.99 -0.27 1.04
N ILE A 191 9.49 -0.71 -0.13
CA ILE A 191 10.88 -0.47 -0.56
C ILE A 191 11.23 1.02 -0.76
N SER A 192 10.25 1.80 -1.19
CA SER A 192 10.42 3.23 -1.52
C SER A 192 10.12 4.17 -0.35
N VAL A 193 9.74 3.63 0.82
CA VAL A 193 9.39 4.40 2.02
C VAL A 193 10.31 4.00 3.19
N PRO A 194 11.55 4.52 3.23
CA PRO A 194 12.47 4.27 4.33
C PRO A 194 12.05 4.98 5.61
N PRO A 195 12.50 4.51 6.79
CA PRO A 195 12.21 5.13 8.08
C PRO A 195 13.01 6.42 8.31
N VAL A 196 12.72 7.43 7.50
CA VAL A 196 13.31 8.77 7.56
C VAL A 196 12.17 9.77 7.50
N ALA A 197 12.06 10.60 8.54
CA ALA A 197 11.01 11.60 8.68
C ALA A 197 11.61 13.00 8.74
N GLU A 198 10.88 13.98 8.21
CA GLU A 198 11.08 15.39 8.55
C GLU A 198 10.26 15.76 9.80
N ASP A 199 10.51 16.94 10.34
CA ASP A 199 9.78 17.44 11.50
C ASP A 199 8.28 17.55 11.16
N GLY A 200 7.44 16.79 11.89
CA GLY A 200 5.99 16.69 11.66
C GLY A 200 5.53 15.34 11.09
N ASP A 201 6.29 14.73 10.18
CA ASP A 201 5.97 13.43 9.56
C ASP A 201 5.98 12.29 10.58
N ARG A 202 6.92 12.36 11.54
CA ARG A 202 6.99 11.44 12.67
C ARG A 202 5.69 11.42 13.49
N SER A 203 5.16 12.59 13.83
CA SER A 203 3.94 12.70 14.63
C SER A 203 2.75 12.08 13.92
N ARG A 204 2.63 12.30 12.61
CA ARG A 204 1.62 11.67 11.75
C ARG A 204 1.76 10.14 11.71
N MET A 205 2.99 9.62 11.57
CA MET A 205 3.25 8.18 11.62
C MET A 205 2.78 7.57 12.94
N LEU A 206 3.14 8.17 14.08
CA LEU A 206 2.74 7.68 15.40
C LEU A 206 1.23 7.81 15.64
N GLU A 207 0.58 8.82 15.07
CA GLU A 207 -0.89 8.91 15.06
C GLU A 207 -1.53 7.74 14.33
N TRP A 208 -1.03 7.37 13.16
CA TRP A 208 -1.52 6.20 12.43
C TRP A 208 -1.34 4.89 13.21
N PHE A 209 -0.18 4.69 13.85
CA PHE A 209 0.05 3.50 14.67
C PHE A 209 -0.90 3.41 15.87
N ARG A 210 -1.33 4.56 16.42
CA ARG A 210 -2.35 4.62 17.48
C ARG A 210 -3.76 4.37 16.94
N ARG A 211 -4.07 4.90 15.76
CA ARG A 211 -5.40 4.81 15.14
C ARG A 211 -5.73 3.39 14.67
N VAL A 212 -4.74 2.68 14.13
CA VAL A 212 -4.92 1.35 13.56
C VAL A 212 -4.08 0.37 14.37
N PRO A 213 -4.68 -0.49 15.22
CA PRO A 213 -3.93 -1.47 15.99
C PRO A 213 -3.10 -2.40 15.08
N ALA A 214 -1.97 -2.89 15.59
CA ALA A 214 -1.20 -3.91 14.90
C ALA A 214 -2.01 -5.23 14.86
N PRO A 215 -2.09 -5.93 13.72
CA PRO A 215 -2.85 -7.18 13.61
C PRO A 215 -2.25 -8.32 14.44
N ASP A 216 -0.94 -8.30 14.67
CA ASP A 216 -0.22 -9.31 15.44
C ASP A 216 1.05 -8.74 16.10
N ALA A 217 1.74 -9.59 16.89
CA ALA A 217 2.99 -9.23 17.56
C ALA A 217 4.13 -8.89 16.58
N ARG A 218 4.13 -9.48 15.38
CA ARG A 218 5.16 -9.25 14.37
C ARG A 218 5.02 -7.85 13.77
N ALA A 219 3.81 -7.46 13.39
CA ALA A 219 3.50 -6.11 12.94
C ALA A 219 3.82 -5.07 14.03
N SER A 220 3.46 -5.37 15.29
CA SER A 220 3.81 -4.51 16.44
C SER A 220 5.32 -4.29 16.56
N LEU A 221 6.10 -5.38 16.49
CA LEU A 221 7.56 -5.31 16.52
C LEU A 221 8.12 -4.52 15.33
N ARG A 222 7.63 -4.76 14.11
CA ARG A 222 8.06 -4.04 12.90
C ARG A 222 7.84 -2.55 13.04
N ARG A 223 6.65 -2.13 13.47
CA ARG A 223 6.32 -0.71 13.73
C ARG A 223 7.22 -0.10 14.81
N SER A 224 7.52 -0.85 15.88
CA SER A 224 8.45 -0.40 16.93
C SER A 224 9.87 -0.18 16.40
N LEU A 225 10.41 -1.13 15.62
CA LEU A 225 11.73 -1.00 14.99
C LEU A 225 11.77 0.15 13.99
N PHE A 226 10.71 0.31 13.21
CA PHE A 226 10.56 1.40 12.25
C PHE A 226 10.55 2.77 12.95
N ALA A 227 9.79 2.91 14.04
CA ALA A 227 9.77 4.12 14.85
C ALA A 227 11.13 4.42 15.49
N ARG A 228 11.84 3.40 16.00
CA ARG A 228 13.20 3.56 16.55
C ARG A 228 14.20 4.09 15.52
N LEU A 229 14.09 3.66 14.27
CA LEU A 229 14.94 4.15 13.17
C LEU A 229 14.65 5.61 12.84
N VAL A 230 13.38 6.00 12.81
CA VAL A 230 12.96 7.40 12.65
C VAL A 230 13.53 8.26 13.79
N ASP A 231 13.52 7.72 15.02
CA ASP A 231 13.93 8.45 16.22
C ASP A 231 15.44 8.40 16.49
N GLY A 232 16.20 7.57 15.78
CA GLY A 232 17.60 7.29 16.09
C GLY A 232 17.84 6.71 17.50
N SER A 233 16.85 6.00 18.06
CA SER A 233 16.83 5.56 19.47
C SER A 233 17.64 4.28 19.76
N GLY A 234 18.45 3.81 18.81
CA GLY A 234 19.20 2.57 18.97
C GLY A 234 18.33 1.30 18.98
N PRO A 235 18.96 0.12 19.09
CA PRO A 235 18.26 -1.14 19.12
C PRO A 235 17.48 -1.33 20.43
N PRO A 236 16.37 -2.10 20.43
CA PRO A 236 15.72 -2.51 21.67
C PRO A 236 16.64 -3.41 22.51
N GLU A 237 16.38 -3.48 23.82
CA GLU A 237 17.15 -4.31 24.76
C GLU A 237 16.95 -5.81 24.52
N GLU A 238 15.76 -6.21 24.07
CA GLU A 238 15.43 -7.60 23.81
C GLU A 238 16.24 -8.17 22.63
N SER A 239 16.70 -9.41 22.78
CA SER A 239 17.50 -10.11 21.76
C SER A 239 16.66 -10.35 20.50
N GLY A 240 17.19 -9.95 19.34
CA GLY A 240 16.63 -10.22 18.01
C GLY A 240 16.75 -11.69 17.55
N ALA A 241 16.74 -12.65 18.48
CA ALA A 241 16.73 -14.07 18.16
C ALA A 241 15.40 -14.43 17.47
N ASN A 242 15.45 -15.22 16.40
CA ASN A 242 14.29 -15.71 15.64
C ASN A 242 13.44 -14.63 14.94
N LEU A 243 14.02 -13.49 14.56
CA LEU A 243 13.34 -12.51 13.71
C LEU A 243 13.21 -13.00 12.27
N ALA A 244 12.08 -12.72 11.63
CA ALA A 244 11.92 -12.87 10.18
C ALA A 244 12.75 -11.79 9.43
N ASP A 245 12.94 -11.96 8.12
CA ASP A 245 13.98 -11.23 7.38
C ASP A 245 13.82 -9.71 7.41
N GLY A 246 12.61 -9.18 7.30
CA GLY A 246 12.35 -7.74 7.39
C GLY A 246 12.62 -7.17 8.78
N GLU A 247 12.09 -7.82 9.82
CA GLU A 247 12.32 -7.40 11.20
C GLU A 247 13.81 -7.51 11.58
N ARG A 248 14.49 -8.55 11.12
CA ARG A 248 15.94 -8.72 11.29
C ARG A 248 16.70 -7.59 10.60
N PHE A 249 16.30 -7.21 9.39
CA PHE A 249 16.92 -6.11 8.66
C PHE A 249 16.74 -4.78 9.40
N LEU A 250 15.51 -4.43 9.80
CA LEU A 250 15.25 -3.21 10.58
C LEU A 250 16.00 -3.21 11.92
N PHE A 251 16.03 -4.35 12.63
CA PHE A 251 16.80 -4.49 13.86
C PHE A 251 18.29 -4.21 13.64
N ARG A 252 18.90 -4.80 12.60
CA ARG A 252 20.31 -4.52 12.27
C ARG A 252 20.56 -3.05 11.94
N LEU A 253 19.62 -2.37 11.28
CA LEU A 253 19.74 -0.94 11.05
C LEU A 253 19.72 -0.15 12.37
N THR A 254 18.87 -0.53 13.34
CA THR A 254 18.85 0.16 14.66
C THR A 254 20.14 0.00 15.44
N GLU A 255 20.89 -1.09 15.24
CA GLU A 255 22.21 -1.28 15.86
C GLU A 255 23.26 -0.26 15.39
N LEU A 256 23.05 0.42 14.27
CA LEU A 256 23.92 1.51 13.81
C LEU A 256 23.82 2.76 14.70
N ASP A 257 22.74 2.89 15.48
CA ASP A 257 22.55 3.94 16.48
C ASP A 257 22.88 3.47 17.91
N ALA A 258 23.41 2.26 18.09
CA ALA A 258 23.73 1.71 19.41
C ALA A 258 24.76 2.56 20.17
N GLU A 259 24.67 2.60 21.50
CA GLU A 259 25.62 3.36 22.32
C GLU A 259 27.05 2.79 22.27
N ASP A 260 27.19 1.45 22.20
CA ASP A 260 28.48 0.76 22.08
C ASP A 260 29.12 0.97 20.69
N PRO A 261 30.26 1.67 20.58
CA PRO A 261 30.97 1.89 19.32
C PRO A 261 31.42 0.60 18.64
N ALA A 262 31.82 -0.42 19.42
CA ALA A 262 32.28 -1.68 18.87
C ALA A 262 31.12 -2.45 18.22
N ARG A 263 29.92 -2.40 18.83
CA ARG A 263 28.70 -2.92 18.21
C ARG A 263 28.36 -2.16 16.93
N ARG A 264 28.37 -0.82 16.93
CA ARG A 264 28.10 -0.01 15.73
C ARG A 264 29.02 -0.39 14.57
N GLU A 265 30.34 -0.40 14.78
CA GLU A 265 31.30 -0.67 13.70
C GLU A 265 31.23 -2.12 13.19
N ARG A 266 31.00 -3.11 14.08
CA ARG A 266 30.76 -4.50 13.65
C ARG A 266 29.53 -4.61 12.77
N THR A 267 28.41 -4.01 13.18
CA THR A 267 27.17 -4.01 12.41
C THR A 267 27.36 -3.27 11.08
N ARG A 268 28.01 -2.10 11.08
CA ARG A 268 28.29 -1.32 9.87
C ARG A 268 29.07 -2.14 8.84
N ARG A 269 30.16 -2.81 9.26
CA ARG A 269 30.94 -3.69 8.37
C ARG A 269 30.10 -4.84 7.82
N ALA A 270 29.33 -5.52 8.67
CA ALA A 270 28.50 -6.64 8.24
C ALA A 270 27.42 -6.21 7.22
N LEU A 271 26.74 -5.08 7.48
CA LEU A 271 25.73 -4.55 6.58
C LEU A 271 26.33 -4.08 5.25
N LEU A 272 27.45 -3.35 5.27
CA LEU A 272 28.09 -2.87 4.04
C LEU A 272 28.66 -4.02 3.20
N ALA A 273 29.16 -5.09 3.81
CA ALA A 273 29.55 -6.29 3.10
C ALA A 273 28.34 -6.95 2.42
N ALA A 274 27.21 -7.06 3.13
CA ALA A 274 25.97 -7.59 2.57
C ALA A 274 25.32 -6.67 1.51
N ALA A 275 25.62 -5.37 1.53
CA ALA A 275 25.07 -4.39 0.60
C ALA A 275 25.59 -4.55 -0.84
N ALA A 276 26.76 -5.17 -1.02
CA ALA A 276 27.37 -5.38 -2.34
C ALA A 276 26.50 -6.24 -3.27
N ASP A 277 25.83 -7.25 -2.70
CA ASP A 277 24.97 -8.20 -3.44
C ASP A 277 23.47 -7.90 -3.25
N ALA A 278 23.14 -6.81 -2.54
CA ALA A 278 21.76 -6.48 -2.21
C ALA A 278 21.05 -5.71 -3.36
N PRO A 279 19.72 -5.81 -3.46
CA PRO A 279 18.94 -4.92 -4.32
C PRO A 279 19.23 -3.45 -4.01
N VAL A 280 19.14 -2.58 -5.02
CA VAL A 280 19.54 -1.17 -4.94
C VAL A 280 18.86 -0.44 -3.77
N TRP A 281 17.55 -0.64 -3.57
CA TRP A 281 16.81 -0.04 -2.46
C TRP A 281 17.44 -0.40 -1.10
N ARG A 282 17.85 -1.65 -0.91
CA ARG A 282 18.41 -2.14 0.37
C ARG A 282 19.81 -1.57 0.58
N ASN A 283 20.62 -1.52 -0.47
CA ASN A 283 21.93 -0.86 -0.42
C ASN A 283 21.79 0.62 -0.06
N ALA A 284 20.85 1.34 -0.68
CA ALA A 284 20.57 2.75 -0.37
C ALA A 284 20.21 2.95 1.12
N TRP A 285 19.33 2.10 1.68
CA TRP A 285 18.97 2.17 3.09
C TRP A 285 20.19 1.91 3.99
N ILE A 286 20.94 0.83 3.72
CA ILE A 286 22.14 0.48 4.50
C ILE A 286 23.14 1.64 4.51
N ARG A 287 23.46 2.19 3.35
CA ARG A 287 24.41 3.30 3.20
C ARG A 287 23.94 4.56 3.92
N PHE A 288 22.67 4.91 3.77
CA PHE A 288 22.08 6.04 4.48
C PHE A 288 22.22 5.89 6.01
N PHE A 289 21.76 4.76 6.55
CA PHE A 289 21.78 4.54 8.00
C PHE A 289 23.21 4.38 8.55
N ALA A 290 24.13 3.80 7.78
CA ALA A 290 25.55 3.72 8.15
C ALA A 290 26.19 5.11 8.23
N GLY A 291 25.92 5.96 7.23
CA GLY A 291 26.37 7.35 7.20
C GLY A 291 25.79 8.14 8.37
N ARG A 292 24.45 8.18 8.49
CA ARG A 292 23.74 8.90 9.56
C ARG A 292 24.21 8.50 10.96
N GLY A 293 24.28 7.20 11.24
CA GLY A 293 24.70 6.69 12.54
C GLY A 293 26.15 7.06 12.88
N THR A 294 27.05 7.04 11.89
CA THR A 294 28.44 7.47 12.06
C THR A 294 28.50 8.97 12.38
N LEU A 295 27.80 9.80 11.61
CA LEU A 295 27.80 11.25 11.79
C LEU A 295 27.19 11.70 13.13
N ALA A 296 26.20 10.98 13.63
CA ALA A 296 25.53 11.31 14.88
C ALA A 296 26.35 10.98 16.15
N ARG A 297 27.33 10.07 16.05
CA ARG A 297 28.03 9.51 17.23
C ARG A 297 29.53 9.78 17.25
N GLU A 298 30.15 9.99 16.09
CA GLU A 298 31.59 10.16 15.97
C GLU A 298 31.98 11.64 15.90
N THR A 299 33.02 12.02 16.65
CA THR A 299 33.60 13.38 16.62
C THR A 299 34.89 13.44 15.81
N ASP A 300 35.53 12.31 15.55
CA ASP A 300 36.74 12.19 14.74
C ASP A 300 36.47 12.65 13.29
N PRO A 301 37.19 13.66 12.77
CA PRO A 301 37.05 14.13 11.40
C PRO A 301 37.16 13.04 10.32
N GLU A 302 38.03 12.04 10.50
CA GLU A 302 38.21 10.97 9.52
C GLU A 302 37.01 10.02 9.50
N LEU A 303 36.49 9.66 10.67
CA LEU A 303 35.29 8.84 10.78
C LEU A 303 34.04 9.60 10.30
N ARG A 304 33.93 10.90 10.59
CA ARG A 304 32.86 11.73 10.03
C ARG A 304 32.93 11.79 8.51
N MET A 305 34.13 11.94 7.93
CA MET A 305 34.30 11.88 6.47
C MET A 305 33.88 10.52 5.89
N ARG A 306 34.16 9.41 6.59
CA ARG A 306 33.67 8.08 6.19
C ARG A 306 32.15 8.03 6.16
N GLY A 307 31.48 8.63 7.15
CA GLY A 307 30.02 8.78 7.16
C GLY A 307 29.51 9.58 5.96
N VAL A 308 30.17 10.70 5.61
CA VAL A 308 29.85 11.48 4.41
C VAL A 308 29.99 10.64 3.14
N LEU A 309 31.05 9.83 3.02
CA LEU A 309 31.23 8.96 1.87
C LEU A 309 30.10 7.93 1.73
N ASP A 310 29.62 7.35 2.83
CA ASP A 310 28.47 6.45 2.80
C ASP A 310 27.20 7.18 2.31
N LEU A 311 26.98 8.45 2.68
CA LEU A 311 25.88 9.27 2.15
C LEU A 311 26.05 9.62 0.66
N ILE A 312 27.27 9.91 0.21
CA ILE A 312 27.58 10.17 -1.21
C ILE A 312 27.24 8.95 -2.08
N HIS A 313 27.44 7.73 -1.58
CA HIS A 313 27.01 6.54 -2.32
C HIS A 313 25.49 6.51 -2.55
N VAL A 314 24.68 6.97 -1.59
CA VAL A 314 23.22 7.05 -1.78
C VAL A 314 22.87 8.07 -2.87
N ILE A 315 23.56 9.22 -2.88
CA ILE A 315 23.37 10.27 -3.88
C ILE A 315 23.74 9.75 -5.28
N ALA A 316 24.84 9.00 -5.39
CA ALA A 316 25.33 8.43 -6.63
C ALA A 316 24.44 7.32 -7.22
N LEU A 317 23.43 6.84 -6.49
CA LEU A 317 22.41 5.93 -7.04
C LEU A 317 21.34 6.65 -7.86
N GLU A 318 21.33 7.99 -7.85
CA GLU A 318 20.40 8.83 -8.63
C GLU A 318 18.95 8.35 -8.47
N SER A 319 18.16 8.28 -9.55
CA SER A 319 16.75 7.86 -9.54
C SER A 319 16.51 6.43 -9.03
N SER A 320 17.57 5.62 -8.85
CA SER A 320 17.44 4.27 -8.30
C SER A 320 17.33 4.24 -6.77
N ALA A 321 17.66 5.35 -6.09
CA ALA A 321 17.43 5.49 -4.65
C ALA A 321 16.13 6.26 -4.36
N PRO A 322 15.42 5.93 -3.26
CA PRO A 322 14.25 6.69 -2.85
C PRO A 322 14.56 8.20 -2.72
N PRO A 323 13.79 9.12 -3.34
CA PRO A 323 14.07 10.56 -3.32
C PRO A 323 14.28 11.13 -1.92
N VAL A 324 13.48 10.68 -0.95
CA VAL A 324 13.63 11.06 0.47
C VAL A 324 15.03 10.76 1.03
N LEU A 325 15.65 9.64 0.66
CA LEU A 325 17.00 9.30 1.13
C LEU A 325 18.06 10.16 0.46
N ARG A 326 17.91 10.46 -0.83
CA ARG A 326 18.86 11.33 -1.53
C ARG A 326 18.88 12.72 -0.93
N ARG A 327 17.70 13.32 -0.74
CA ARG A 327 17.54 14.64 -0.09
C ARG A 327 18.08 14.65 1.34
N ALA A 328 17.79 13.62 2.12
CA ALA A 328 18.31 13.51 3.49
C ALA A 328 19.85 13.32 3.50
N SER A 329 20.39 12.52 2.58
CA SER A 329 21.83 12.31 2.43
C SER A 329 22.56 13.59 2.04
N LEU A 330 22.02 14.34 1.06
CA LEU A 330 22.56 15.64 0.64
C LEU A 330 22.61 16.62 1.79
N ARG A 331 21.51 16.77 2.55
CA ARG A 331 21.44 17.66 3.71
C ARG A 331 22.51 17.34 4.75
N LEU A 332 22.58 16.08 5.19
CA LEU A 332 23.55 15.64 6.20
C LEU A 332 25.00 15.74 5.72
N ALA A 333 25.25 15.44 4.44
CA ALA A 333 26.58 15.54 3.84
C ALA A 333 27.05 16.99 3.74
N VAL A 334 26.19 17.92 3.28
CA VAL A 334 26.50 19.35 3.17
C VAL A 334 26.81 19.93 4.55
N GLU A 335 25.95 19.67 5.54
CA GLU A 335 26.13 20.14 6.92
C GLU A 335 27.47 19.65 7.48
N THR A 336 27.74 18.34 7.38
CA THR A 336 28.98 17.76 7.88
C THR A 336 30.22 18.29 7.16
N LEU A 337 30.18 18.45 5.83
CA LEU A 337 31.34 18.96 5.09
C LEU A 337 31.67 20.40 5.49
N ARG A 338 30.66 21.23 5.78
CA ARG A 338 30.86 22.58 6.33
C ARG A 338 31.53 22.53 7.69
N ASP A 339 31.04 21.68 8.60
CA ASP A 339 31.64 21.50 9.92
C ASP A 339 33.10 21.06 9.86
N LEU A 340 33.46 20.27 8.85
CA LEU A 340 34.83 19.79 8.61
C LEU A 340 35.70 20.81 7.83
N GLY A 341 35.20 22.01 7.54
CA GLY A 341 35.93 23.05 6.80
C GLY A 341 36.10 22.76 5.30
N ARG A 342 35.31 21.86 4.73
CA ARG A 342 35.34 21.45 3.31
C ARG A 342 34.31 22.25 2.49
N SER A 343 34.40 23.58 2.55
CA SER A 343 33.38 24.48 1.98
C SER A 343 33.15 24.30 0.48
N GLU A 344 34.20 24.03 -0.30
CA GLU A 344 34.06 23.80 -1.76
C GLU A 344 33.24 22.55 -2.07
N SER A 345 33.55 21.43 -1.40
CA SER A 345 32.79 20.18 -1.55
C SER A 345 31.34 20.33 -1.09
N ALA A 346 31.11 21.09 -0.01
CA ALA A 346 29.76 21.39 0.46
C ALA A 346 28.97 22.22 -0.55
N ALA A 347 29.59 23.21 -1.20
CA ALA A 347 28.94 24.04 -2.22
C ALA A 347 28.53 23.23 -3.46
N VAL A 348 29.34 22.23 -3.86
CA VAL A 348 28.98 21.32 -4.95
C VAL A 348 27.76 20.47 -4.60
N LEU A 349 27.69 19.90 -3.39
CA LEU A 349 26.53 19.11 -3.00
C LEU A 349 25.28 19.98 -2.78
N GLU A 350 25.45 21.23 -2.35
CA GLU A 350 24.34 22.16 -2.19
C GLU A 350 23.69 22.55 -3.53
N SER A 351 24.49 22.71 -4.60
CA SER A 351 23.92 22.98 -5.93
C SER A 351 23.07 21.81 -6.44
N ILE A 352 23.50 20.56 -6.17
CA ILE A 352 22.72 19.36 -6.47
C ILE A 352 21.42 19.34 -5.67
N LEU A 353 21.46 19.67 -4.37
CA LEU A 353 20.26 19.72 -3.53
C LEU A 353 19.24 20.75 -4.01
N ILE A 354 19.71 21.90 -4.52
CA ILE A 354 18.83 22.92 -5.10
C ILE A 354 18.18 22.42 -6.39
N ALA A 355 18.94 21.72 -7.25
CA ALA A 355 18.43 21.15 -8.49
C ALA A 355 17.36 20.07 -8.22
N GLU A 356 17.59 19.15 -7.28
CA GLU A 356 16.58 18.12 -6.93
C GLU A 356 15.25 18.73 -6.47
N ARG A 357 15.28 19.84 -5.72
CA ARG A 357 14.06 20.56 -5.31
C ARG A 357 13.32 21.22 -6.47
N ALA A 358 14.03 21.63 -7.51
CA ALA A 358 13.43 22.27 -8.68
C ALA A 358 12.75 21.23 -9.59
N ASP A 359 13.35 20.04 -9.72
CA ASP A 359 12.77 18.94 -10.48
C ASP A 359 11.50 18.38 -9.82
N ASP A 360 11.43 18.32 -8.48
CA ASP A 360 10.21 17.92 -7.75
C ASP A 360 9.03 18.93 -7.95
N ALA A 361 9.33 20.20 -8.25
CA ALA A 361 8.33 21.23 -8.50
C ALA A 361 7.82 21.26 -9.95
N LEU A 362 8.51 20.56 -10.85
CA LEU A 362 8.11 20.39 -12.23
C LEU A 362 7.50 19.01 -12.37
N PRO A 363 6.20 18.86 -12.67
CA PRO A 363 5.69 17.56 -13.07
C PRO A 363 6.53 17.11 -14.28
N GLU A 364 7.08 15.89 -14.26
CA GLU A 364 7.85 15.26 -15.36
C GLU A 364 7.06 15.10 -16.68
N ASN A 365 5.95 15.81 -16.84
CA ASN A 365 5.17 15.90 -18.07
C ASN A 365 5.28 17.30 -18.68
N LEU A 366 6.37 17.52 -19.42
CA LEU A 366 6.38 18.42 -20.56
C LEU A 366 7.11 17.73 -21.73
N PRO A 367 6.56 17.82 -22.94
CA PRO A 367 5.41 17.09 -23.51
C PRO A 367 5.68 15.62 -23.87
#